data_AF-A0A942IUA1-F1
#
_entry.id   AF-A0A942IUA1-F1
#
_cell.length_a   1.000
_cell.length_b   1.000
_cell.length_c   1.000
_cell.angle_alpha   90.00
_cell.angle_beta   90.00
_cell.angle_gamma   90.00
#
_symmetry.space_group_name_H-M   'P 1'
#
loop_
_entity.id
_entity.type
_entity.pdbx_description
1 polymer ?
#
loop_
_entity_poly.entity_id
_entity_poly.type
_entity_poly.pdbx_seq_one_letter_code
_entity_poly.pdbx_strand_id
1 'polypeptide(L)'
;MAILDRLRERSETDLTDTEMTALIDDVQGEIAQRFGTIASGSVELRGGSRILDIARPIDTAQAVTIVEHTDYPRGTTTQTLVSGDYDIRNGGRTIERLASGTNRADYWAPKVVVTYTPIDDQDERDEVTIKVCLLSIEYDATGSTRVGDTSSQSLDYRTEREKLIATLAPRRGNLIV
;
A
#
# COMPACT_ATOMS: atom_id res chain seq x y z
N MET A 1 -21.28 -3.63 4.15
CA MET A 1 -21.83 -4.04 2.85
C MET A 1 -20.68 -4.54 2.01
N ALA A 2 -20.79 -5.70 1.37
CA ALA A 2 -19.66 -6.26 0.61
C ALA A 2 -19.35 -5.40 -0.63
N ILE A 3 -18.12 -5.48 -1.14
CA ILE A 3 -17.71 -4.76 -2.35
C ILE A 3 -18.59 -5.16 -3.54
N LEU A 4 -18.91 -6.44 -3.67
CA LEU A 4 -19.79 -6.98 -4.71
C LEU A 4 -21.19 -6.35 -4.65
N ASP A 5 -21.80 -6.24 -3.46
CA ASP A 5 -23.11 -5.60 -3.30
C ASP A 5 -23.08 -4.12 -3.72
N ARG A 6 -22.03 -3.39 -3.31
CA ARG A 6 -21.82 -1.99 -3.69
C ARG A 6 -21.62 -1.81 -5.19
N LEU A 7 -20.91 -2.75 -5.83
CA LEU A 7 -20.68 -2.71 -7.27
C LEU A 7 -22.00 -2.95 -8.02
N ARG A 8 -22.77 -3.96 -7.61
CA ARG A 8 -24.09 -4.29 -8.19
C ARG A 8 -25.09 -3.16 -8.07
N GLU A 9 -25.13 -2.46 -6.94
CA GLU A 9 -26.03 -1.32 -6.75
C GLU A 9 -25.69 -0.15 -7.68
N ARG A 10 -24.43 -0.04 -8.11
CA ARG A 10 -23.91 1.08 -8.90
C ARG A 10 -23.73 0.77 -10.38
N SER A 11 -23.87 -0.48 -10.79
CA SER A 11 -23.71 -0.90 -12.19
C SER A 11 -25.01 -1.45 -12.77
N GLU A 12 -25.36 -0.97 -13.97
CA GLU A 12 -26.40 -1.56 -14.80
C GLU A 12 -25.71 -2.45 -15.84
N THR A 13 -25.47 -3.71 -15.49
CA THR A 13 -24.74 -4.66 -16.33
C THR A 13 -25.32 -6.06 -16.24
N ASP A 14 -25.17 -6.82 -17.32
CA ASP A 14 -25.60 -8.23 -17.40
C ASP A 14 -24.50 -9.21 -16.93
N LEU A 15 -23.38 -8.70 -16.41
CA LEU A 15 -22.32 -9.54 -15.85
C LEU A 15 -22.83 -10.35 -14.67
N THR A 16 -22.41 -11.61 -14.61
CA THR A 16 -22.71 -12.50 -13.48
C THR A 16 -21.91 -12.10 -12.24
N ASP A 17 -22.40 -12.51 -11.06
CA ASP A 17 -21.68 -12.30 -9.78
C ASP A 17 -20.25 -12.87 -9.83
N THR A 18 -20.04 -13.98 -10.55
CA THR A 18 -18.73 -14.59 -10.77
C THR A 18 -17.79 -13.67 -11.56
N GLU A 19 -18.28 -13.07 -12.65
CA GLU A 19 -17.48 -12.15 -13.48
C GLU A 19 -17.18 -10.86 -12.74
N MET A 20 -18.15 -10.31 -12.00
CA MET A 20 -17.93 -9.15 -11.14
C MET A 20 -16.89 -9.43 -10.05
N THR A 21 -16.94 -10.61 -9.45
CA THR A 21 -15.95 -11.02 -8.43
C THR A 21 -14.57 -11.14 -9.05
N ALA A 22 -14.45 -11.71 -10.25
CA ALA A 22 -13.17 -11.79 -10.96
C ALA A 22 -12.59 -10.39 -11.26
N LEU A 23 -13.41 -9.43 -11.67
CA LEU A 23 -12.98 -8.04 -11.88
C LEU A 23 -12.50 -7.38 -10.58
N ILE A 24 -13.22 -7.61 -9.47
CA ILE A 24 -12.83 -7.11 -8.14
C ILE A 24 -11.47 -7.71 -7.73
N ASP A 25 -11.31 -9.03 -7.86
CA ASP A 25 -10.10 -9.74 -7.48
C ASP A 25 -8.88 -9.27 -8.28
N ASP A 26 -9.04 -9.07 -9.59
CA ASP A 26 -7.98 -8.55 -10.47
C ASP A 26 -7.52 -7.15 -10.03
N VAL A 27 -8.47 -6.25 -9.74
CA VAL A 27 -8.16 -4.89 -9.30
C VAL A 27 -7.53 -4.87 -7.91
N GLN A 28 -8.06 -5.67 -6.97
CA GLN A 28 -7.48 -5.81 -5.63
C GLN A 28 -6.07 -6.42 -5.69
N GLY A 29 -5.85 -7.39 -6.56
CA GLY A 29 -4.53 -7.98 -6.82
C GLY A 29 -3.52 -6.95 -7.31
N GLU A 30 -3.92 -6.07 -8.23
CA GLU A 30 -3.06 -4.99 -8.70
C GLU A 30 -2.76 -3.95 -7.61
N ILE A 31 -3.77 -3.54 -6.85
CA ILE A 31 -3.59 -2.61 -5.73
C ILE A 31 -2.62 -3.22 -4.69
N ALA A 32 -2.77 -4.51 -4.38
CA ALA A 32 -1.86 -5.21 -3.47
C ALA A 32 -0.44 -5.32 -4.04
N GLN A 33 -0.29 -5.53 -5.35
CA GLN A 33 1.03 -5.57 -5.99
C GLN A 33 1.74 -4.21 -5.96
N ARG A 34 1.00 -3.12 -6.20
CA ARG A 34 1.57 -1.76 -6.26
C ARG A 34 1.82 -1.15 -4.88
N PHE A 35 0.91 -1.38 -3.93
CA PHE A 35 0.90 -0.70 -2.63
C PHE A 35 1.06 -1.65 -1.44
N GLY A 36 1.27 -2.94 -1.67
CA GLY A 36 1.35 -3.96 -0.62
C GLY A 36 0.00 -4.29 0.01
N THR A 37 -0.04 -5.32 0.85
CA THR A 37 -1.22 -5.75 1.61
C THR A 37 -1.36 -4.96 2.91
N ILE A 38 -2.58 -4.82 3.45
CA ILE A 38 -2.79 -4.19 4.76
C ILE A 38 -2.46 -5.11 5.95
N ALA A 39 -2.16 -6.38 5.67
CA ALA A 39 -1.74 -7.33 6.68
C ALA A 39 -0.31 -7.04 7.17
N SER A 40 0.04 -7.58 8.34
CA SER A 40 1.41 -7.56 8.84
C SER A 40 2.38 -8.11 7.80
N GLY A 41 3.44 -7.36 7.52
CA GLY A 41 4.47 -7.72 6.54
C GLY A 41 5.84 -7.24 6.96
N SER A 42 6.88 -7.77 6.29
CA SER A 42 8.26 -7.39 6.54
C SER A 42 8.81 -6.54 5.40
N VAL A 43 9.49 -5.46 5.74
CA VAL A 43 10.25 -4.63 4.80
C VAL A 43 11.73 -4.66 5.18
N GLU A 44 12.58 -4.81 4.17
CA GLU A 44 14.02 -4.66 4.33
C GLU A 44 14.42 -3.23 3.99
N LEU A 45 15.13 -2.60 4.91
CA LEU A 45 15.57 -1.22 4.81
C LEU A 45 17.09 -1.18 4.92
N ARG A 46 17.68 -0.27 4.14
CA ARG A 46 19.09 0.08 4.28
C ARG A 46 19.23 1.03 5.47
N GLY A 47 19.99 0.62 6.48
CA GLY A 47 20.33 1.46 7.62
C GLY A 47 21.62 2.25 7.39
N GLY A 48 22.40 2.46 8.45
CA GLY A 48 23.57 3.34 8.48
C GLY A 48 23.25 4.83 8.71
N SER A 49 21.97 5.18 8.76
CA SER A 49 21.46 6.47 9.24
C SER A 49 20.91 6.32 10.65
N ARG A 50 20.59 7.45 11.30
CA ARG A 50 19.85 7.45 12.58
C ARG A 50 18.34 7.27 12.37
N ILE A 51 17.87 7.52 11.16
CA ILE A 51 16.46 7.54 10.79
C ILE A 51 16.21 6.59 9.63
N LEU A 52 15.18 5.76 9.75
CA LEU A 52 14.62 4.96 8.66
C LEU A 52 13.27 5.55 8.24
N ASP A 53 13.07 5.68 6.93
CA ASP A 53 11.80 6.09 6.36
C ASP A 53 10.97 4.88 5.94
N ILE A 54 9.71 4.87 6.34
CA ILE A 54 8.74 3.83 6.01
C ILE A 54 7.75 4.40 5.00
N ALA A 55 7.66 3.73 3.84
CA ALA A 55 6.77 4.14 2.77
C ALA A 55 5.30 4.13 3.21
N ARG A 56 4.89 3.09 3.93
CA ARG A 56 3.55 2.95 4.50
C ARG A 56 3.58 3.20 6.00
N PRO A 57 2.83 4.19 6.50
CA PRO A 57 2.78 4.48 7.92
C PRO A 57 2.50 3.21 8.75
N ILE A 58 3.28 3.01 9.79
CA ILE A 58 3.08 1.94 10.78
C ILE A 58 1.86 2.24 11.63
N ASP A 59 0.96 1.27 11.82
CA ASP A 59 -0.04 1.34 12.88
C ASP A 59 0.63 1.07 14.24
N THR A 60 0.90 2.15 14.98
CA THR A 60 1.54 2.08 16.30
C THR A 60 0.69 1.40 17.38
N ALA A 61 -0.59 1.13 17.11
CA ALA A 61 -1.44 0.32 17.99
C ALA A 61 -1.18 -1.19 17.85
N GLN A 62 -0.49 -1.60 16.77
CA GLN A 62 -0.11 -3.00 16.50
C GLN A 62 1.34 -3.29 16.89
N ALA A 63 1.67 -4.56 17.00
CA ALA A 63 3.03 -5.00 17.30
C ALA A 63 3.99 -4.66 16.15
N VAL A 64 5.20 -4.22 16.51
CA VAL A 64 6.31 -3.94 15.59
C VAL A 64 7.52 -4.73 16.04
N THR A 65 8.13 -5.46 15.11
CA THR A 65 9.38 -6.19 15.34
C THR A 65 10.46 -5.59 14.45
N ILE A 66 11.58 -5.22 15.06
CA ILE A 66 12.74 -4.67 14.34
C ILE A 66 13.95 -5.56 14.57
N VAL A 67 14.56 -6.03 13.49
CA VAL A 67 15.76 -6.86 13.52
C VAL A 67 16.87 -6.16 12.76
N GLU A 68 17.96 -5.85 13.45
CA GLU A 68 19.19 -5.35 12.87
C GLU A 68 20.07 -6.52 12.41
N HIS A 69 20.62 -6.40 11.20
CA HIS A 69 21.58 -7.34 10.62
C HIS A 69 22.91 -6.63 10.41
N THR A 70 23.95 -7.16 11.06
CA THR A 70 25.32 -6.70 10.89
C THR A 70 26.16 -7.78 10.26
N ASP A 71 26.63 -7.51 9.04
CA ASP A 71 27.50 -8.40 8.31
C ASP A 71 28.96 -8.21 8.76
N TYR A 72 29.59 -9.31 9.16
CA TYR A 72 31.01 -9.39 9.46
C TYR A 72 31.70 -10.34 8.47
N PRO A 73 33.03 -10.23 8.27
CA PRO A 73 33.77 -11.13 7.38
C PRO A 73 33.63 -12.63 7.70
N ARG A 74 33.16 -12.99 8.90
CA ARG A 74 32.98 -14.38 9.35
C ARG A 74 31.51 -14.79 9.52
N GLY A 75 30.56 -13.93 9.14
CA GLY A 75 29.13 -14.22 9.22
C GLY A 75 28.28 -13.01 9.58
N THR A 76 26.96 -13.17 9.49
CA THR A 76 25.97 -12.15 9.85
C THR A 76 25.51 -12.37 11.28
N THR A 77 25.41 -11.29 12.05
CA THR A 77 24.82 -11.30 13.39
C THR A 77 23.47 -10.59 13.33
N THR A 78 22.48 -11.12 14.04
CA THR A 78 21.14 -10.54 14.10
C THR A 78 20.81 -10.09 15.51
N GLN A 79 20.12 -8.97 15.63
CA GLN A 79 19.72 -8.40 16.91
C GLN A 79 18.28 -7.90 16.83
N THR A 80 17.39 -8.49 17.62
CA THR A 80 16.02 -8.00 17.76
C THR A 80 15.98 -6.88 18.78
N LEU A 81 15.42 -5.74 18.38
CA LEU A 81 15.33 -4.56 19.24
C LEU A 81 14.08 -4.57 20.10
N VAL A 82 14.20 -3.96 21.29
CA VAL A 82 13.06 -3.70 22.18
C VAL A 82 12.59 -2.26 22.03
N SER A 83 11.39 -1.95 22.52
CA SER A 83 10.77 -0.62 22.37
C SER A 83 11.57 0.54 22.96
N GLY A 84 12.54 0.29 23.84
CA GLY A 84 13.44 1.33 24.37
C GLY A 84 14.64 1.67 23.48
N ASP A 85 14.84 0.93 22.39
CA ASP A 85 15.99 1.07 21.49
C ASP A 85 15.66 1.94 20.25
N TYR A 86 14.37 2.24 20.02
CA TYR A 86 13.89 2.99 18.88
C TYR A 86 12.65 3.81 19.22
N ASP A 87 12.32 4.79 18.37
CA ASP A 87 11.12 5.62 18.49
C ASP A 87 10.43 5.73 17.12
N ILE A 88 9.09 5.64 17.10
CA ILE A 88 8.29 5.75 15.88
C ILE A 88 7.67 7.15 15.83
N ARG A 89 8.01 7.91 14.80
CA ARG A 89 7.67 9.33 14.64
C ARG A 89 6.87 9.57 13.37
N ASN A 90 6.40 10.82 13.23
CA ASN A 90 5.74 11.33 12.03
C ASN A 90 4.54 10.48 11.60
N GLY A 91 3.73 10.05 12.58
CA GLY A 91 2.55 9.22 12.34
C GLY A 91 2.88 7.83 11.78
N GLY A 92 4.02 7.23 12.16
CA GLY A 92 4.39 5.89 11.69
C GLY A 92 5.29 5.87 10.46
N ARG A 93 5.72 7.03 9.94
CA ARG A 93 6.54 7.12 8.72
C ARG A 93 8.04 7.09 8.97
N THR A 94 8.45 7.27 10.21
CA THR A 94 9.86 7.45 10.55
C THR A 94 10.19 6.61 11.76
N ILE A 95 11.26 5.82 11.69
CA ILE A 95 11.80 5.10 12.85
C ILE A 95 13.16 5.69 13.18
N GLU A 96 13.29 6.25 14.37
CA GLU A 96 14.55 6.78 14.87
C GLU A 96 15.25 5.76 15.77
N ARG A 97 16.56 5.59 15.58
CA ARG A 97 17.40 4.82 16.48
C ARG A 97 17.70 5.63 17.73
N LEU A 98 17.46 5.05 18.91
CA LEU A 98 17.80 5.66 20.17
C LEU A 98 19.19 5.22 20.63
N ALA A 99 20.02 6.18 21.02
CA ALA A 99 21.32 5.94 21.65
C ALA A 99 21.20 5.41 23.10
N SER A 100 20.00 5.50 23.67
CA SER A 100 19.61 4.88 24.94
C SER A 100 19.06 3.46 24.73
N GLY A 101 18.61 2.82 25.80
CA GLY A 101 18.01 1.48 25.75
C GLY A 101 18.97 0.37 26.16
N THR A 102 18.53 -0.86 25.92
CA THR A 102 19.24 -2.10 26.26
C THR A 102 20.27 -2.43 25.18
N ASN A 103 19.96 -2.09 23.93
CA ASN A 103 20.82 -2.28 22.77
C ASN A 103 21.23 -0.90 22.25
N ARG A 104 22.22 -0.27 22.89
CA ARG A 104 22.61 1.11 22.57
C ARG A 104 23.37 1.19 21.26
N ALA A 105 22.93 2.06 20.36
CA ALA A 105 23.66 2.42 19.15
C ALA A 105 23.24 3.82 18.68
N ASP A 106 24.16 4.59 18.12
CA ASP A 106 23.85 5.92 17.56
C ASP A 106 23.19 5.86 16.18
N TYR A 107 23.35 4.74 15.48
CA TYR A 107 22.90 4.53 14.10
C TYR A 107 22.36 3.12 13.91
N TRP A 108 21.47 2.97 12.93
CA TRP A 108 20.97 1.68 12.49
C TRP A 108 22.08 0.83 11.88
N ALA A 109 22.04 -0.49 12.11
CA ALA A 109 22.88 -1.44 11.39
C ALA A 109 22.69 -1.34 9.86
N PRO A 110 23.65 -1.79 9.02
CA PRO A 110 23.57 -1.62 7.57
C PRO A 110 22.30 -2.18 6.93
N LYS A 111 21.75 -3.25 7.49
CA LYS A 111 20.49 -3.87 7.05
C LYS A 111 19.55 -3.99 8.24
N VAL A 112 18.32 -3.52 8.06
CA VAL A 112 17.28 -3.57 9.09
C VAL A 112 16.03 -4.18 8.49
N VAL A 113 15.47 -5.19 9.15
CA VAL A 113 14.20 -5.79 8.78
C VAL A 113 13.15 -5.32 9.78
N VAL A 114 12.10 -4.67 9.28
CA VAL A 114 10.98 -4.19 10.08
C VAL A 114 9.75 -4.98 9.70
N THR A 115 9.16 -5.69 10.67
CA THR A 115 7.87 -6.36 10.53
C THR A 115 6.82 -5.55 11.25
N TYR A 116 5.78 -5.11 10.52
CA TYR A 116 4.74 -4.25 11.06
C TYR A 116 3.41 -4.41 10.31
N THR A 117 2.34 -3.96 10.95
CA THR A 117 1.03 -3.75 10.29
C THR A 117 0.92 -2.28 9.87
N PRO A 118 0.71 -1.98 8.58
CA PRO A 118 0.50 -0.60 8.13
C PRO A 118 -0.84 -0.05 8.65
N ILE A 119 -0.97 1.28 8.69
CA ILE A 119 -2.26 1.93 8.93
C ILE A 119 -3.29 1.42 7.93
N ASP A 120 -4.47 1.08 8.45
CA ASP A 120 -5.59 0.58 7.67
C ASP A 120 -6.15 1.67 6.74
N ASP A 121 -6.13 1.37 5.44
CA ASP A 121 -6.68 2.15 4.35
C ASP A 121 -7.70 1.34 3.53
N GLN A 122 -8.28 0.27 4.12
CA GLN A 122 -9.16 -0.68 3.42
C GLN A 122 -10.37 -0.01 2.78
N ASP A 123 -11.04 0.91 3.47
CA ASP A 123 -12.23 1.60 2.93
C ASP A 123 -11.91 2.42 1.67
N GLU A 124 -10.72 3.05 1.64
CA GLU A 124 -10.25 3.82 0.48
C GLU A 124 -9.91 2.88 -0.68
N ARG A 125 -9.23 1.75 -0.40
CA ARG A 125 -8.93 0.71 -1.38
C ARG A 125 -10.21 0.14 -1.98
N ASP A 126 -11.21 -0.16 -1.16
CA ASP A 126 -12.49 -0.70 -1.60
C ASP A 126 -13.22 0.25 -2.54
N GLU A 127 -13.24 1.55 -2.22
CA GLU A 127 -13.88 2.56 -3.07
C GLU A 127 -13.13 2.75 -4.39
N VAL A 128 -11.79 2.72 -4.39
CA VAL A 128 -11.00 2.76 -5.64
C VAL A 128 -11.23 1.51 -6.47
N THR A 129 -11.29 0.33 -5.86
CA THR A 129 -11.63 -0.92 -6.53
C THR A 129 -12.97 -0.80 -7.26
N ILE A 130 -14.02 -0.37 -6.56
CA ILE A 130 -15.36 -0.20 -7.15
C ILE A 130 -15.31 0.77 -8.33
N LYS A 131 -14.64 1.93 -8.19
CA LYS A 131 -14.54 2.92 -9.27
C LYS A 131 -13.82 2.39 -10.50
N VAL A 132 -12.75 1.61 -10.30
CA VAL A 132 -12.02 0.99 -11.42
C VAL A 132 -12.88 -0.08 -12.09
N CYS A 133 -13.60 -0.93 -11.33
CA CYS A 133 -14.51 -1.91 -11.90
C CYS A 133 -15.65 -1.26 -12.70
N LEU A 134 -16.26 -0.19 -12.18
CA LEU A 134 -17.29 0.58 -12.90
C LEU A 134 -16.75 1.14 -14.22
N LEU A 135 -15.55 1.73 -14.19
CA LEU A 135 -14.87 2.23 -15.39
C LEU A 135 -14.64 1.13 -16.44
N SER A 136 -14.28 -0.10 -16.02
CA SER A 136 -14.13 -1.24 -16.92
C SER A 136 -15.46 -1.62 -17.58
N ILE A 137 -16.53 -1.71 -16.79
CA ILE A 137 -17.88 -2.05 -17.28
C ILE A 137 -18.38 -1.00 -18.29
N GLU A 138 -18.21 0.29 -17.99
CA GLU A 138 -18.62 1.39 -18.88
C GLU A 138 -17.84 1.39 -20.19
N TYR A 139 -16.54 1.09 -20.14
CA TYR A 139 -15.70 1.01 -21.33
C TYR A 139 -16.11 -0.15 -22.25
N ASP A 140 -16.38 -1.32 -21.68
CA ASP A 140 -16.82 -2.49 -22.45
C ASP A 140 -18.19 -2.25 -23.12
N ALA A 141 -19.10 -1.55 -22.43
CA ALA A 141 -20.40 -1.16 -22.99
C ALA A 141 -20.29 -0.16 -24.16
N THR A 142 -19.34 0.78 -24.08
CA THR A 142 -19.15 1.85 -25.09
C THR A 142 -18.26 1.44 -26.28
N GLY A 143 -17.43 0.41 -26.12
CA GLY A 143 -16.59 -0.15 -27.18
C GLY A 143 -17.35 -0.77 -28.36
N SER A 144 -18.67 -0.97 -28.24
CA SER A 144 -19.51 -1.62 -29.26
C SER A 144 -20.43 -0.68 -30.07
N THR A 145 -20.54 0.60 -29.74
CA THR A 145 -21.45 1.52 -30.45
C THR A 145 -20.77 2.32 -31.56
N ARG A 146 -20.87 1.84 -32.81
CA ARG A 146 -20.76 2.70 -34.01
C ARG A 146 -22.15 2.96 -34.57
N VAL A 147 -22.79 4.03 -34.12
CA VAL A 147 -24.07 4.52 -34.65
C VAL A 147 -23.87 5.94 -35.19
N GLY A 148 -23.70 6.08 -36.51
CA GLY A 148 -23.72 7.36 -37.22
C GLY A 148 -22.52 8.31 -37.00
N ASP A 149 -22.77 9.61 -37.21
CA ASP A 149 -21.80 10.74 -37.29
C ASP A 149 -21.34 11.30 -35.92
N THR A 150 -21.67 10.64 -34.82
CA THR A 150 -21.28 11.13 -33.48
C THR A 150 -19.99 10.44 -33.05
N SER A 151 -18.87 11.16 -33.06
CA SER A 151 -17.63 10.69 -32.45
C SER A 151 -17.66 10.97 -30.94
N SER A 152 -17.96 9.98 -30.12
CA SER A 152 -17.62 10.05 -28.70
C SER A 152 -16.10 9.96 -28.57
N GLN A 153 -15.46 10.94 -27.94
CA GLN A 153 -14.07 10.80 -27.53
C GLN A 153 -14.00 9.60 -26.58
N SER A 154 -13.42 8.50 -27.04
CA SER A 154 -13.10 7.35 -26.20
C SER A 154 -12.44 7.86 -24.94
N LEU A 155 -13.05 7.65 -23.78
CA LEU A 155 -12.35 7.73 -22.50
C LEU A 155 -11.06 6.93 -22.68
N ASP A 156 -9.92 7.55 -22.40
CA ASP A 156 -8.67 6.82 -22.33
C ASP A 156 -8.71 5.99 -21.04
N TYR A 157 -9.29 4.80 -21.16
CA TYR A 157 -9.49 3.85 -20.07
C TYR A 157 -8.21 3.69 -19.23
N ARG A 158 -7.06 3.60 -19.90
CA ARG A 158 -5.77 3.44 -19.25
C ARG A 158 -5.41 4.65 -18.40
N THR A 159 -5.63 5.86 -18.92
CA THR A 159 -5.33 7.10 -18.20
C THR A 159 -6.26 7.32 -17.00
N GLU A 160 -7.57 7.10 -17.15
CA GLU A 160 -8.51 7.27 -16.03
C GLU A 160 -8.32 6.21 -14.94
N ARG A 161 -8.07 4.96 -15.35
CA ARG A 161 -7.73 3.89 -14.41
C ARG A 161 -6.48 4.21 -13.60
N GLU A 162 -5.43 4.69 -14.25
CA GLU A 162 -4.20 5.06 -13.58
C GLU A 162 -4.42 6.23 -12.60
N LYS A 163 -5.24 7.23 -12.97
CA LYS A 163 -5.60 8.33 -12.06
C LYS A 163 -6.29 7.82 -10.80
N LEU A 164 -7.25 6.91 -10.93
CA LEU A 164 -7.96 6.33 -9.78
C LEU A 164 -7.00 5.56 -8.86
N ILE A 165 -6.17 4.69 -9.42
CA ILE A 165 -5.19 3.91 -8.64
C ILE A 165 -4.16 4.83 -7.99
N ALA A 166 -3.73 5.89 -8.67
CA ALA A 166 -2.78 6.87 -8.14
C ALA A 166 -3.31 7.64 -6.92
N THR A 167 -4.63 7.68 -6.70
CA THR A 167 -5.19 8.31 -5.47
C THR A 167 -4.79 7.59 -4.19
N LEU A 168 -4.47 6.29 -4.26
CA LEU A 168 -3.98 5.48 -3.16
C LEU A 168 -2.48 5.67 -2.90
N ALA A 169 -1.76 6.36 -3.80
CA ALA A 169 -0.34 6.59 -3.60
C ALA A 169 -0.11 7.33 -2.27
N PRO A 170 0.88 6.92 -1.46
CA PRO A 170 1.16 7.57 -0.19
C PRO A 170 1.35 9.07 -0.43
N ARG A 171 0.47 9.90 0.15
CA ARG A 171 0.66 11.35 0.15
C ARG A 171 2.06 11.60 0.71
N ARG A 172 2.96 12.17 -0.10
CA ARG A 172 4.27 12.61 0.36
C ARG A 172 4.01 13.57 1.51
N GLY A 173 4.24 13.11 2.73
CA GLY A 173 4.16 13.98 3.90
C GLY A 173 5.15 15.11 3.65
N ASN A 174 4.67 16.35 3.68
CA ASN A 174 5.57 17.49 3.75
C ASN A 174 6.41 17.28 5.00
N LEU A 175 7.72 17.07 4.82
CA LEU A 175 8.71 17.18 5.88
C LEU A 175 8.54 18.59 6.46
N ILE A 176 7.89 18.70 7.63
CA ILE A 176 8.07 19.88 8.46
C ILE A 176 9.44 19.69 9.09
N VAL A 177 10.43 20.35 8.48
CA VAL A 177 11.79 20.52 9.02
C VAL A 177 11.77 21.64 10.05
#